data_AF-A0A800GHW0-F1
#
_entry.id   AF-A0A800GHW0-F1
#
_cell.length_a   1.000
_cell.length_b   1.000
_cell.length_c   1.000
_cell.angle_alpha   90.00
_cell.angle_beta   90.00
_cell.angle_gamma   90.00
#
_symmetry.space_group_name_H-M   'P 1'
#
loop_
_entity.id
_entity.type
_entity.pdbx_description
1 polymer ?
#
loop_
_entity_poly.entity_id
_entity_poly.type
_entity_poly.pdbx_seq_one_letter_code
_entity_poly.pdbx_strand_id
1 'polypeptide(L)' 'MNSIEVYLMVIVLNSTIAGWLFSRVEKSEKVIKVMRFMLFFWLFGFVQLIVFALLYQYKMLA' A
#
# COMPACT_ATOMS: atom_id res chain seq x y z
N MET A 1 -21.57 -3.86 -1.20
CA MET A 1 -20.13 -3.69 -0.97
C MET A 1 -19.97 -3.35 0.49
N ASN A 2 -19.30 -4.22 1.24
CA ASN A 2 -19.16 -4.08 2.68
C ASN A 2 -18.10 -3.01 3.00
N SER A 3 -18.21 -2.29 4.12
CA SER A 3 -17.27 -1.20 4.45
C SER A 3 -15.81 -1.66 4.41
N ILE A 4 -15.55 -2.89 4.85
CA ILE A 4 -14.21 -3.53 4.86
C ILE A 4 -13.65 -3.70 3.44
N GLU A 5 -14.48 -4.07 2.47
CA GLU A 5 -14.06 -4.27 1.07
C GLU A 5 -13.59 -2.95 0.46
N VAL A 6 -14.27 -1.85 0.78
CA VAL A 6 -13.89 -0.50 0.36
C VAL A 6 -12.53 -0.11 0.94
N TYR A 7 -12.30 -0.37 2.23
CA TYR A 7 -11.01 -0.09 2.86
C TYR A 7 -9.87 -0.87 2.22
N LEU A 8 -10.05 -2.15 1.93
CA LEU A 8 -9.04 -2.96 1.26
C LEU A 8 -8.71 -2.41 -0.14
N MET A 9 -9.72 -1.99 -0.91
CA MET A 9 -9.48 -1.34 -2.21
C MET A 9 -8.67 -0.05 -2.07
N VAL A 10 -8.97 0.78 -1.06
CA VAL A 10 -8.24 2.02 -0.78
C VAL A 10 -6.78 1.75 -0.40
N ILE A 11 -6.52 0.69 0.38
CA ILE A 11 -5.15 0.27 0.73
C ILE A 11 -4.38 -0.14 -0.53
N VAL A 12 -4.97 -0.98 -1.38
CA VAL A 12 -4.33 -1.46 -2.61
C VAL A 12 -4.05 -0.30 -3.57
N LEU A 13 -5.01 0.62 -3.74
CA LEU A 13 -4.84 1.81 -4.58
C LEU A 13 -3.70 2.70 -4.09
N ASN A 14 -3.68 3.03 -2.80
CA ASN A 14 -2.63 3.86 -2.21
C ASN A 14 -1.25 3.20 -2.32
N SER A 15 -1.16 1.91 -2.02
CA SER A 15 0.09 1.14 -2.12
C SER A 15 0.60 1.08 -3.57
N THR A 16 -0.30 0.94 -4.54
CA THR A 16 0.03 0.95 -5.98
C THR A 16 0.54 2.32 -6.43
N ILE A 17 -0.15 3.40 -6.05
CA ILE A 17 0.25 4.77 -6.40
C ILE A 17 1.59 5.11 -5.76
N ALA A 18 1.79 4.80 -4.48
CA ALA A 18 3.04 5.01 -3.78
C ALA A 18 4.18 4.22 -4.44
N GLY A 19 4.01 2.91 -4.62
CA GLY A 19 5.01 2.05 -5.28
C GLY A 19 5.38 2.56 -6.68
N TRP A 20 4.38 3.01 -7.46
CA TRP A 20 4.61 3.56 -8.79
C TRP A 20 5.42 4.85 -8.73
N LEU A 21 5.02 5.82 -7.91
CA LEU A 21 5.69 7.11 -7.78
C LEU A 21 7.16 6.92 -7.37
N PHE A 22 7.42 6.13 -6.33
CA PHE A 22 8.78 5.85 -5.87
C PHE A 22 9.62 5.09 -6.90
N SER A 23 9.01 4.18 -7.68
CA SER A 23 9.73 3.48 -8.75
C SER A 23 10.19 4.39 -9.89
N ARG A 24 9.53 5.54 -10.11
CA ARG A 24 9.83 6.46 -11.23
C ARG A 24 10.94 7.47 -10.95
N VAL A 25 11.36 7.64 -9.69
CA VAL A 25 12.28 8.71 -9.28
C VAL A 25 13.68 8.53 -9.85
N GLU A 26 14.13 7.29 -10.06
CA GLU A 26 15.50 7.02 -10.52
C GLU A 26 15.56 6.35 -11.90
N LYS A 27 16.53 6.77 -12.73
CA LYS A 27 16.93 6.08 -13.97
C LYS A 27 17.68 4.80 -13.60
N SER A 28 16.95 3.81 -13.12
CA SER A 28 17.47 2.46 -12.87
C SER A 28 17.08 1.50 -13.99
N GLU A 29 17.83 0.41 -14.12
CA GLU A 29 17.48 -0.69 -15.01
C GLU A 29 16.09 -1.23 -14.71
N LYS A 30 15.44 -1.79 -15.74
CA LYS A 30 14.04 -2.25 -15.68
C LYS A 30 13.78 -3.22 -14.52
N VAL A 31 14.75 -4.10 -14.23
CA VAL A 31 14.68 -5.07 -13.11
C VAL A 31 14.69 -4.37 -11.75
N ILE A 32 15.64 -3.45 -11.54
CA ILE A 32 15.78 -2.69 -10.28
C ILE A 32 14.51 -1.85 -10.02
N LYS A 33 13.91 -1.31 -11.09
CA LYS A 33 12.67 -0.53 -11.01
C LYS A 33 11.50 -1.37 -10.47
N VAL A 34 11.37 -2.61 -10.96
CA VAL A 34 10.34 -3.55 -10.49
C VAL A 34 10.61 -3.98 -9.05
N MET A 35 11.87 -4.27 -8.68
CA MET A 35 12.23 -4.64 -7.31
C MET A 35 11.91 -3.52 -6.32
N ARG A 36 12.19 -2.26 -6.67
CA ARG A 36 11.82 -1.12 -5.84
C ARG A 36 10.32 -0.92 -5.76
N PHE A 37 9.61 -1.03 -6.88
CA PHE A 37 8.15 -0.98 -6.87
C PHE A 37 7.58 -2.02 -5.90
N MET A 38 8.04 -3.27 -5.99
CA MET A 38 7.62 -4.37 -5.13
C MET A 38 7.90 -4.05 -3.65
N LEU A 39 9.09 -3.55 -3.34
CA LEU A 39 9.50 -3.22 -1.98
C LEU A 39 8.64 -2.10 -1.38
N PHE A 40 8.45 -0.99 -2.11
CA PHE A 40 7.62 0.12 -1.63
C PHE A 40 6.13 -0.25 -1.59
N PHE A 41 5.62 -0.98 -2.57
CA PHE A 41 4.24 -1.49 -2.58
C PHE A 41 3.94 -2.30 -1.32
N TRP A 42 4.80 -3.28 -1.02
CA TRP A 42 4.63 -4.12 0.17
C TRP A 42 4.84 -3.35 1.46
N LEU A 43 5.85 -2.49 1.55
CA LEU A 43 6.11 -1.69 2.75
C LEU A 43 4.91 -0.79 3.09
N PHE A 44 4.39 -0.05 2.10
CA PHE A 44 3.20 0.79 2.30
C PHE A 44 1.96 -0.05 2.60
N GLY A 45 1.76 -1.16 1.90
CA GLY A 45 0.63 -2.06 2.13
C GLY A 45 0.64 -2.62 3.54
N PHE A 46 1.79 -3.09 4.05
CA PHE A 46 1.91 -3.59 5.41
C PHE A 46 1.64 -2.51 6.45
N VAL A 47 2.20 -1.31 6.29
CA VAL A 47 1.94 -0.19 7.22
C VAL A 47 0.44 0.14 7.27
N GLN A 48 -0.22 0.20 6.11
CA GLN A 48 -1.66 0.46 6.04
C GLN A 48 -2.48 -0.67 6.67
N LEU A 49 -2.09 -1.93 6.48
CA LEU A 49 -2.74 -3.08 7.13
C LEU A 49 -2.59 -3.05 8.65
N ILE A 50 -1.41 -2.69 9.17
CA ILE A 50 -1.17 -2.55 10.60
C ILE A 50 -2.04 -1.43 11.17
N VAL A 51 -2.07 -0.27 10.52
CA VAL A 51 -2.93 0.86 10.94
C VAL A 51 -4.39 0.46 10.91
N PHE A 52 -4.84 -0.22 9.86
CA PHE A 52 -6.22 -0.71 9.75
C PHE A 52 -6.57 -1.71 10.86
N ALA A 53 -5.67 -2.67 11.14
CA ALA A 53 -5.86 -3.65 12.21
C ALA A 53 -5.96 -2.98 13.58
N LEU A 54 -5.12 -1.98 13.86
CA LEU A 54 -5.19 -1.20 15.09
C LEU A 54 -6.51 -0.42 15.16
N LEU A 55 -6.90 0.30 14.12
CA LEU A 55 -8.15 1.07 14.08
C LEU A 55 -9.39 0.18 14.26
N TYR A 56 -9.36 -1.03 13.68
CA TYR A 56 -10.39 -2.04 13.87
C TYR A 56 -10.44 -2.55 15.31
N GLN A 57 -9.28 -2.86 15.91
CA GLN A 57 -9.18 -3.30 17.31
C GLN A 57 -9.71 -2.25 18.29
N TYR A 58 -9.40 -0.96 18.07
CA TYR A 58 -9.87 0.14 18.91
C TYR A 58 -11.32 0.56 18.63
N LYS A 59 -12.06 -0.18 17.78
CA LYS A 59 -13.44 0.13 17.35
C LYS A 59 -13.61 1.54 16.77
N MET A 60 -12.52 2.15 16.28
CA MET A 60 -12.57 3.44 15.58
C MET A 60 -13.10 3.28 14.15
N LEU A 61 -13.04 2.06 13.62
CA LEU A 61 -13.72 1.63 12.41
C LEU A 61 -14.87 0.69 12.81
N ALA A 62 -16.02 1.30 13.12
CA ALA A 62 -17.29 0.62 13.39
C ALA A 62 -18.15 0.58 12.13
#